data_AF-A0A2A6PXN1-F1
#
_entry.id   AF-A0A2A6PXN1-F1
#
_cell.length_a   1.000
_cell.length_b   1.000
_cell.length_c   1.000
_cell.angle_alpha   90.00
_cell.angle_beta   90.00
_cell.angle_gamma   90.00
#
_symmetry.space_group_name_H-M   'P 1'
#
loop_
_entity.id
_entity.type
_entity.pdbx_description
1 polymer ?
#
loop_
_entity_poly.entity_id
_entity_poly.type
_entity_poly.pdbx_seq_one_letter_code
_entity_poly.pdbx_strand_id
1 'polypeptide(L)'
;MSDWIDSGGDEPCLHSAHPTNRNDERTRRRIVTRLAGALVLVALAASFGHARDRGQFGSTNADLKAWFEGLRSGKGPCCSDADGSALSDTDWDSKDGHYRVRLPRYGTGIEGQPQEIVWVEVPDEAVISEPNRVGRTMVWPIYGYMGVTVRCFMPGSMT
;
A
#
# COMPACT_ATOMS: atom_id res chain seq x y z
N MET A 1 52.24 -69.91 14.68
CA MET A 1 53.50 -69.29 14.24
C MET A 1 53.30 -68.88 12.81
N SER A 2 52.84 -67.65 12.56
CA SER A 2 53.67 -66.44 12.52
C SER A 2 54.49 -66.43 11.25
N ASP A 3 53.95 -65.85 10.17
CA ASP A 3 54.77 -65.16 9.19
C ASP A 3 54.05 -63.88 8.79
N TRP A 4 54.66 -62.81 9.30
CA TRP A 4 54.26 -61.43 9.22
C TRP A 4 54.87 -60.81 7.96
N ILE A 5 54.06 -60.00 7.27
CA ILE A 5 54.39 -58.71 6.65
C ILE A 5 55.74 -58.62 5.91
N ASP A 6 55.66 -58.47 4.58
CA ASP A 6 56.43 -57.42 3.90
C ASP A 6 55.64 -56.94 2.67
N SER A 7 54.74 -55.98 2.90
CA SER A 7 54.08 -55.23 1.83
C SER A 7 54.82 -53.92 1.68
N GLY A 8 55.40 -53.73 0.50
CA GLY A 8 56.23 -52.60 0.14
C GLY A 8 55.59 -51.26 0.47
N GLY A 9 56.40 -50.39 1.08
CA GLY A 9 56.08 -48.99 1.26
C GLY A 9 56.14 -48.27 -0.07
N ASP A 10 54.98 -47.92 -0.61
CA ASP A 10 54.87 -46.82 -1.55
C ASP A 10 54.98 -45.49 -0.78
N GLU A 11 55.83 -44.62 -1.32
CA GLU A 11 56.12 -43.28 -0.83
C GLU A 11 54.84 -42.47 -0.57
N PRO A 12 54.83 -41.58 0.44
CA PRO A 12 53.73 -40.64 0.60
C PRO A 12 53.76 -39.63 -0.55
N CYS A 13 52.83 -39.75 -1.49
CA CYS A 13 52.51 -38.63 -2.38
C CYS A 13 52.00 -37.48 -1.52
N LEU A 14 52.88 -36.51 -1.24
CA LEU A 14 52.51 -35.17 -0.82
C LEU A 14 51.51 -34.63 -1.84
N HIS A 15 50.22 -34.70 -1.51
CA HIS A 15 49.21 -33.90 -2.17
C HIS A 15 49.56 -32.45 -1.88
N SER A 16 50.17 -31.82 -2.87
CA SER A 16 50.27 -30.37 -2.96
C SER A 16 48.86 -29.81 -2.74
N ALA A 17 48.67 -29.16 -1.59
CA ALA A 17 47.49 -28.37 -1.33
C ALA A 17 47.44 -27.24 -2.38
N HIS A 18 46.72 -27.50 -3.46
CA HIS A 18 46.38 -26.51 -4.46
C HIS A 18 45.63 -25.38 -3.73
N PRO A 19 46.00 -24.09 -3.87
CA PRO A 19 45.41 -23.03 -3.08
C PRO A 19 43.95 -22.79 -3.51
N THR A 20 43.00 -23.45 -2.85
CA THR A 20 41.56 -23.22 -2.99
C THR A 20 41.13 -21.86 -2.43
N ASN A 21 41.97 -21.27 -1.58
CA ASN A 21 41.74 -19.99 -0.90
C ASN A 21 41.45 -18.84 -1.89
N ARG A 22 42.17 -18.78 -3.03
CA ARG A 22 42.05 -17.69 -4.01
C ARG A 22 40.72 -17.70 -4.77
N ASN A 23 40.12 -18.86 -4.98
CA ASN A 23 38.84 -18.98 -5.69
C ASN A 23 37.65 -18.71 -4.77
N ASP A 24 37.74 -19.11 -3.50
CA ASP A 24 36.72 -18.85 -2.49
C ASP A 24 36.64 -17.34 -2.16
N GLU A 25 37.80 -16.70 -1.99
CA GLU A 25 37.89 -15.25 -1.74
C GLU A 25 37.42 -14.42 -2.95
N ARG A 26 37.71 -14.87 -4.18
CA ARG A 26 37.17 -14.26 -5.41
C ARG A 26 35.66 -14.42 -5.53
N THR A 27 35.12 -15.57 -5.14
CA THR A 27 33.68 -15.86 -5.21
C THR A 27 32.93 -15.07 -4.15
N ARG A 28 33.43 -15.05 -2.92
CA ARG A 28 32.95 -14.20 -1.82
C ARG A 28 33.00 -12.72 -2.18
N ARG A 29 34.11 -12.24 -2.77
CA ARG A 29 34.23 -10.84 -3.23
C ARG A 29 33.21 -10.50 -4.31
N ARG A 30 32.94 -11.42 -5.24
CA ARG A 30 31.91 -11.28 -6.29
C ARG A 30 30.49 -11.26 -5.73
N ILE A 31 30.20 -12.11 -4.74
CA ILE A 31 28.89 -12.14 -4.07
C ILE A 31 28.66 -10.85 -3.29
N VAL A 32 29.64 -10.40 -2.51
CA VAL A 32 29.57 -9.13 -1.76
C VAL A 32 29.39 -7.95 -2.69
N THR A 33 30.12 -7.89 -3.82
CA THR A 33 29.93 -6.81 -4.81
C THR A 33 28.56 -6.86 -5.48
N ARG A 34 28.03 -8.05 -5.79
CA ARG A 34 26.67 -8.16 -6.36
C ARG A 34 25.58 -7.80 -5.38
N LEU A 35 25.69 -8.20 -4.12
CA LEU A 35 24.75 -7.83 -3.06
C LEU A 35 24.79 -6.33 -2.79
N ALA A 36 25.98 -5.74 -2.72
CA ALA A 36 26.13 -4.29 -2.59
C ALA A 36 25.51 -3.55 -3.79
N GLY A 37 25.77 -4.03 -5.01
CA GLY A 37 25.16 -3.46 -6.22
C GLY A 37 23.63 -3.59 -6.23
N ALA A 38 23.09 -4.73 -5.81
CA ALA A 38 21.65 -4.94 -5.71
C ALA A 38 21.00 -4.03 -4.64
N LEU A 39 21.63 -3.88 -3.47
CA LEU A 39 21.18 -2.97 -2.42
C LEU A 39 21.19 -1.50 -2.87
N VAL A 40 22.23 -1.09 -3.60
CA VAL A 40 22.30 0.25 -4.21
C VAL A 40 21.17 0.44 -5.22
N LEU A 41 20.91 -0.53 -6.10
CA LEU A 41 19.81 -0.46 -7.06
C LEU A 41 18.43 -0.38 -6.38
N VAL A 42 18.20 -1.13 -5.30
CA VAL A 42 16.96 -1.05 -4.51
C VAL A 42 16.81 0.31 -3.84
N ALA A 43 17.89 0.86 -3.28
CA ALA A 43 17.86 2.18 -2.67
C ALA A 43 17.61 3.31 -3.68
N LEU A 44 18.17 3.21 -4.90
CA LEU A 44 17.89 4.16 -5.99
C LEU A 44 16.48 4.00 -6.57
N ALA A 45 15.92 2.79 -6.57
CA ALA A 45 14.57 2.52 -7.05
C ALA A 45 13.48 2.78 -6.00
N ALA A 46 13.85 2.92 -4.72
CA ALA A 46 12.95 3.27 -3.65
C ALA A 46 12.43 4.69 -3.84
N SER A 47 11.25 4.81 -4.46
CA SER A 47 10.52 6.07 -4.51
C SER A 47 10.12 6.42 -3.08
N PHE A 48 10.69 7.49 -2.52
CA PHE A 48 10.17 8.08 -1.30
C PHE A 48 8.74 8.53 -1.59
N GLY A 49 7.76 7.78 -1.08
CA GLY A 49 6.36 8.13 -1.10
C GLY A 49 6.13 9.34 -0.21
N HIS A 50 6.49 10.53 -0.67
CA HIS A 50 6.06 11.76 -0.04
C HIS A 50 4.59 11.95 -0.36
N ALA A 51 3.74 11.86 0.67
CA ALA A 51 2.41 12.44 0.60
C ALA A 51 2.57 13.92 0.24
N ARG A 52 2.25 14.27 -1.01
CA ARG A 52 2.36 15.65 -1.49
C ARG A 52 1.16 16.43 -0.98
N ASP A 53 1.35 17.19 0.10
CA ASP A 53 0.41 18.26 0.42
C ASP A 53 0.65 19.40 -0.59
N ARG A 54 -0.35 19.69 -1.43
CA ARG A 54 -0.29 20.80 -2.40
C ARG A 54 -0.46 22.17 -1.75
N GLY A 55 -0.51 22.24 -0.42
CA GLY A 55 -0.76 23.48 0.32
C GLY A 55 -2.17 24.04 0.08
N GLN A 56 -3.03 23.30 -0.62
CA GLN A 56 -4.39 23.70 -0.96
C GLN A 56 -5.24 23.95 0.29
N PHE A 57 -4.87 23.32 1.41
CA PHE A 57 -5.51 23.51 2.71
C PHE A 57 -4.69 24.34 3.70
N GLY A 58 -3.57 24.94 3.29
CA GLY A 58 -2.67 25.71 4.17
C GLY A 58 -3.32 26.95 4.80
N SER A 59 -4.42 27.44 4.24
CA SER A 59 -5.25 28.54 4.78
C SER A 59 -6.49 28.06 5.57
N THR A 60 -6.65 26.75 5.75
CA THR A 60 -7.81 26.18 6.46
C THR A 60 -7.64 26.35 7.96
N ASN A 61 -8.73 26.69 8.68
CA ASN A 61 -8.71 26.76 10.14
C ASN A 61 -8.16 25.45 10.74
N ALA A 62 -7.15 25.55 11.61
CA ALA A 62 -6.50 24.41 12.26
C ALA A 62 -7.49 23.48 12.97
N ASP A 63 -8.57 24.03 13.54
CA ASP A 63 -9.62 23.24 14.20
C ASP A 63 -10.43 22.41 13.21
N LEU A 64 -10.71 22.95 12.03
CA LEU A 64 -11.41 22.23 10.96
C LEU A 64 -10.53 21.11 10.40
N LYS A 65 -9.23 21.38 10.22
CA LYS A 65 -8.26 20.37 9.82
C LYS A 65 -8.20 19.25 10.86
N ALA A 66 -8.00 19.58 12.13
CA ALA A 66 -7.92 18.59 13.20
C ALA A 66 -9.20 17.74 13.31
N TRP A 67 -10.37 18.37 13.13
CA TRP A 67 -11.64 17.65 13.04
C TRP A 67 -11.67 16.67 11.85
N PHE A 68 -11.28 17.11 10.65
CA PHE A 68 -11.27 16.27 9.45
C PHE A 68 -10.31 15.08 9.56
N GLU A 69 -9.09 15.31 10.07
CA GLU A 69 -8.09 14.26 10.36
C GLU A 69 -8.57 13.27 11.45
N GLY A 70 -9.42 13.74 12.37
CA GLY A 70 -9.99 12.93 13.45
C GLY A 70 -11.15 12.03 13.04
N LEU A 71 -11.72 12.24 11.84
CA LEU A 71 -12.92 11.53 11.38
C LEU A 71 -12.68 10.02 11.31
N ARG A 72 -13.68 9.29 11.80
CA ARG A 72 -13.70 7.83 11.85
C ARG A 72 -15.12 7.32 11.70
N SER A 73 -15.24 6.16 11.06
CA SER A 73 -16.46 5.36 11.03
C SER A 73 -16.28 4.13 11.94
N GLY A 74 -17.29 3.25 11.98
CA GLY A 74 -17.15 1.91 12.58
C GLY A 74 -16.06 1.06 11.92
N LYS A 75 -15.61 1.43 10.71
CA LYS A 75 -14.49 0.80 10.00
C LYS A 75 -13.11 1.36 10.37
N GLY A 76 -13.03 2.40 11.21
CA GLY A 76 -11.79 3.05 11.63
C GLY A 76 -11.57 4.45 11.04
N PRO A 77 -10.34 5.01 11.08
CA PRO A 77 -10.03 6.37 10.60
C PRO A 77 -10.30 6.55 9.10
N CYS A 78 -10.89 7.67 8.67
CA CYS A 78 -11.29 7.86 7.27
C CYS A 78 -10.12 8.17 6.34
N CYS A 79 -9.18 8.99 6.79
CA CYS A 79 -8.04 9.46 6.00
C CYS A 79 -6.81 8.52 6.01
N SER A 80 -6.93 7.28 6.53
CA SER A 80 -5.80 6.34 6.53
C SER A 80 -5.61 5.63 5.19
N ASP A 81 -6.72 5.31 4.51
CA ASP A 81 -6.72 4.41 3.34
C ASP A 81 -7.46 4.99 2.12
N ALA A 82 -8.17 6.10 2.28
CA ALA A 82 -8.99 6.69 1.24
C ALA A 82 -8.98 8.22 1.31
N ASP A 83 -9.09 8.85 0.15
CA ASP A 83 -9.30 10.29 0.04
C ASP A 83 -10.80 10.60 0.09
N GLY A 84 -11.17 11.66 0.79
CA GLY A 84 -12.56 12.13 0.88
C GLY A 84 -12.91 13.03 -0.30
N SER A 85 -14.07 12.81 -0.90
CA SER A 85 -14.65 13.67 -1.93
C SER A 85 -16.06 14.12 -1.58
N ALA A 86 -16.43 15.32 -2.03
CA ALA A 86 -17.81 15.80 -1.91
C ALA A 86 -18.67 15.20 -3.00
N LEU A 87 -19.91 14.85 -2.67
CA LEU A 87 -20.93 14.42 -3.62
C LEU A 87 -21.87 15.58 -3.98
N SER A 88 -22.43 15.53 -5.19
CA SER A 88 -23.59 16.34 -5.56
C SER A 88 -24.84 15.78 -4.87
N ASP A 89 -25.84 16.63 -4.62
CA ASP A 89 -27.13 16.22 -4.02
C ASP A 89 -27.90 15.21 -4.86
N THR A 90 -27.54 15.03 -6.13
CA THR A 90 -28.13 14.01 -7.02
C THR A 90 -27.34 12.69 -7.06
N ASP A 91 -26.17 12.65 -6.45
CA ASP A 91 -25.27 11.49 -6.44
C ASP A 91 -25.31 10.71 -5.12
N TRP A 92 -26.31 10.98 -4.29
CA TRP A 92 -26.62 10.16 -3.12
C TRP A 92 -28.10 10.28 -2.78
N ASP A 93 -28.63 9.27 -2.10
CA ASP A 93 -29.92 9.35 -1.44
C ASP A 93 -29.95 8.45 -0.20
N SER A 94 -31.06 8.53 0.55
CA SER A 94 -31.38 7.60 1.62
C SER A 94 -32.62 6.80 1.24
N LYS A 95 -32.54 5.48 1.35
CA LYS A 95 -33.65 4.56 1.10
C LYS A 95 -33.75 3.57 2.25
N ASP A 96 -34.95 3.44 2.82
CA ASP A 96 -35.26 2.48 3.89
C ASP A 96 -34.33 2.58 5.12
N GLY A 97 -33.84 3.78 5.43
CA GLY A 97 -32.92 4.03 6.55
C GLY A 97 -31.44 3.80 6.23
N HIS A 98 -31.11 3.35 5.02
CA HIS A 98 -29.76 3.16 4.52
C HIS A 98 -29.40 4.22 3.48
N TYR A 99 -28.11 4.46 3.28
CA TYR A 99 -27.63 5.40 2.27
C TYR A 99 -27.09 4.65 1.06
N ARG A 100 -27.20 5.26 -0.11
CA ARG A 100 -26.48 4.83 -1.31
C ARG A 100 -25.91 6.03 -2.04
N VAL A 101 -24.81 5.80 -2.75
CA VAL A 101 -24.04 6.84 -3.44
C VAL A 101 -23.75 6.42 -4.87
N ARG A 102 -23.67 7.38 -5.79
CA ARG A 102 -23.23 7.18 -7.18
C ARG A 102 -21.74 7.40 -7.27
N LEU A 103 -21.01 6.35 -7.61
CA LEU A 103 -19.55 6.38 -7.72
C LEU A 103 -19.11 5.72 -9.01
N PRO A 104 -17.94 6.11 -9.56
CA PRO A 104 -17.25 5.29 -10.54
C PRO A 104 -17.10 3.85 -10.05
N ARG A 105 -17.24 2.86 -10.93
CA ARG A 105 -16.96 1.47 -10.56
C ARG A 105 -15.47 1.26 -10.24
N TYR A 106 -14.59 1.99 -10.92
CA TYR A 106 -13.14 1.88 -10.81
C TYR A 106 -12.49 3.26 -10.66
N GLY A 107 -11.41 3.34 -9.88
CA GLY A 107 -10.72 4.61 -9.59
C GLY A 107 -9.90 5.17 -10.75
N THR A 108 -9.64 4.38 -11.78
CA THR A 108 -8.95 4.80 -13.00
C THR A 108 -9.86 4.57 -14.19
N GLY A 109 -10.16 5.64 -14.92
CA GLY A 109 -10.85 5.51 -16.21
C GLY A 109 -9.95 4.81 -17.23
N ILE A 110 -10.56 4.08 -18.15
CA ILE A 110 -9.87 3.59 -19.34
C ILE A 110 -9.84 4.74 -20.35
N GLU A 111 -8.67 5.05 -20.92
CA GLU A 111 -8.53 6.15 -21.88
C GLU A 111 -9.50 5.95 -23.06
N GLY A 112 -10.27 7.00 -23.38
CA GLY A 112 -11.28 6.96 -24.43
C GLY A 112 -12.56 6.19 -24.08
N GLN A 113 -12.73 5.72 -22.85
CA GLN A 113 -13.97 5.09 -22.37
C GLN A 113 -14.62 5.90 -21.25
N PRO A 114 -15.95 6.10 -21.29
CA PRO A 114 -16.67 6.68 -20.16
C PRO A 114 -16.49 5.82 -18.90
N GLN A 115 -16.38 6.47 -17.74
CA GLN A 115 -16.44 5.75 -16.47
C GLN A 115 -17.87 5.27 -16.22
N GLU A 116 -18.03 3.99 -15.91
CA GLU A 116 -19.30 3.45 -15.46
C GLU A 116 -19.59 3.98 -14.05
N ILE A 117 -20.70 4.71 -13.89
CA ILE A 117 -21.17 5.19 -12.59
C ILE A 117 -22.23 4.20 -12.08
N VAL A 118 -22.02 3.69 -10.88
CA VAL A 118 -22.88 2.69 -10.23
C VAL A 118 -23.42 3.23 -8.91
N TRP A 119 -24.63 2.79 -8.55
CA TRP A 119 -25.14 2.97 -7.20
C TRP A 119 -24.47 1.97 -6.27
N VAL A 120 -23.93 2.45 -5.17
CA VAL A 120 -23.22 1.68 -4.15
C VAL A 120 -23.95 1.88 -2.84
N GLU A 121 -24.45 0.80 -2.26
CA GLU A 121 -25.02 0.82 -0.91
C GLU A 121 -23.91 1.13 0.10
N VAL A 122 -24.16 2.09 0.98
CA VAL A 122 -23.25 2.48 2.06
C VAL A 122 -23.53 1.56 3.24
N PRO A 123 -22.54 0.76 3.68
CA PRO A 123 -22.70 -0.04 4.88
C PRO A 123 -22.89 0.84 6.11
N ASP A 124 -23.77 0.45 7.03
CA ASP A 124 -24.13 1.26 8.20
C ASP A 124 -22.90 1.62 9.05
N GLU A 125 -21.95 0.69 9.17
CA GLU A 125 -20.70 0.91 9.90
C GLU A 125 -19.73 1.86 9.19
N ALA A 126 -19.96 2.21 7.92
CA ALA A 126 -19.23 3.25 7.22
C ALA A 126 -19.79 4.66 7.48
N VAL A 127 -21.00 4.78 8.03
CA VAL A 127 -21.62 6.08 8.30
C VAL A 127 -20.93 6.74 9.49
N ILE A 128 -20.50 7.99 9.31
CA ILE A 128 -19.90 8.80 10.36
C ILE A 128 -21.01 9.39 11.23
N SER A 129 -20.91 9.19 12.55
CA SER A 129 -21.87 9.73 13.53
C SER A 129 -21.59 11.17 13.98
N GLU A 130 -20.37 11.66 13.74
CA GLU A 130 -19.96 13.02 14.08
C GLU A 130 -20.74 14.06 13.26
N PRO A 131 -21.08 15.22 13.84
CA PRO A 131 -21.76 16.30 13.10
C PRO A 131 -20.96 16.75 11.87
N ASN A 132 -21.64 16.87 10.73
CA ASN A 132 -21.03 17.33 9.49
C ASN A 132 -20.76 18.84 9.51
N ARG A 133 -19.49 19.22 9.75
CA ARG A 133 -19.05 20.63 9.76
C ARG A 133 -18.81 21.22 8.37
N VAL A 134 -18.79 20.39 7.33
CA VAL A 134 -18.62 20.82 5.92
C VAL A 134 -19.98 21.16 5.29
N GLY A 135 -21.07 20.57 5.79
CA GLY A 135 -22.44 20.77 5.32
C GLY A 135 -22.80 19.96 4.07
N ARG A 136 -21.82 19.69 3.19
CA ARG A 136 -22.00 18.84 2.01
C ARG A 136 -21.85 17.36 2.35
N THR A 137 -22.50 16.49 1.57
CA THR A 137 -22.29 15.05 1.64
C THR A 137 -20.89 14.69 1.19
N MET A 138 -20.20 13.86 1.97
CA MET A 138 -18.83 13.43 1.70
C MET A 138 -18.74 11.90 1.69
N VAL A 139 -17.85 11.37 0.86
CA VAL A 139 -17.60 9.93 0.73
C VAL A 139 -16.10 9.65 0.60
N TRP A 140 -15.66 8.54 1.19
CA TRP A 140 -14.29 8.03 1.11
C TRP A 140 -14.30 6.67 0.41
N PRO A 141 -14.22 6.64 -0.93
CA PRO A 141 -14.24 5.41 -1.70
C PRO A 141 -12.88 4.71 -1.67
N ILE A 142 -12.90 3.38 -1.57
CA ILE A 142 -11.75 2.52 -1.81
C ILE A 142 -12.03 1.73 -3.08
N TYR A 143 -11.16 1.91 -4.07
CA TYR A 143 -11.23 1.18 -5.34
C TYR A 143 -10.31 -0.04 -5.29
N GLY A 144 -10.90 -1.23 -5.32
CA GLY A 144 -10.18 -2.49 -5.40
C GLY A 144 -10.46 -3.23 -6.71
N TYR A 145 -9.87 -4.41 -6.86
CA TYR A 145 -10.10 -5.28 -8.01
C TYR A 145 -11.56 -5.78 -8.10
N MET A 146 -12.26 -5.87 -6.95
CA MET A 146 -13.68 -6.22 -6.88
C MET A 146 -14.63 -5.03 -7.11
N GLY A 147 -14.09 -3.86 -7.42
CA GLY A 147 -14.84 -2.60 -7.58
C GLY A 147 -14.70 -1.67 -6.37
N VAL A 148 -15.62 -0.72 -6.30
CA VAL A 148 -15.64 0.34 -5.28
C VAL A 148 -16.34 -0.11 -3.99
N THR A 149 -15.77 0.27 -2.85
CA THR A 149 -16.37 0.11 -1.52
C THR A 149 -16.29 1.43 -0.75
N VAL A 150 -17.15 1.60 0.25
CA VAL A 150 -17.21 2.84 1.05
C VAL A 150 -16.55 2.64 2.41
N ARG A 151 -15.47 3.40 2.67
CA ARG A 151 -14.72 3.42 3.94
C ARG A 151 -15.41 4.29 4.98
N CYS A 152 -15.79 5.49 4.54
CA CYS A 152 -16.54 6.46 5.31
C CYS A 152 -17.57 7.17 4.45
N PHE A 153 -18.69 7.50 5.07
CA PHE A 153 -19.75 8.30 4.48
C PHE A 153 -20.22 9.32 5.52
N MET A 154 -20.29 10.58 5.13
CA MET A 154 -20.84 11.65 5.97
C MET A 154 -22.04 12.25 5.26
N PRO A 155 -23.26 12.05 5.77
CA PRO A 155 -24.44 12.67 5.19
C PRO A 155 -24.34 14.20 5.31
N GLY A 156 -24.67 14.88 4.23
CA GLY A 156 -24.90 16.32 4.22
C GLY A 156 -26.33 16.66 4.61
N SER A 157 -26.58 17.94 4.84
CA SER A 157 -27.95 18.45 4.85
C SER A 157 -28.43 18.55 3.40
N MET A 158 -29.52 17.86 3.04
CA MET A 158 -30.22 18.15 1.77
C MET A 158 -30.78 19.57 1.87
N THR A 159 -30.15 20.54 1.22
CA THR A 159 -30.64 21.92 1.10
C THR A 159 -30.95 22.24 -0.33
#